data_AF-A0A353CYX8-F1
#
_entry.id   AF-A0A353CYX8-F1
#
_cell.length_a   1.000
_cell.length_b   1.000
_cell.length_c   1.000
_cell.angle_alpha   90.00
_cell.angle_beta   90.00
_cell.angle_gamma   90.00
#
_symmetry.space_group_name_H-M   'P 1'
#
loop_
_entity.id
_entity.type
_entity.pdbx_description
1 polymer ?
#
loop_
_entity_poly.entity_id
_entity_poly.type
_entity_poly.pdbx_seq_one_letter_code
_entity_poly.pdbx_strand_id
1 'polypeptide(L)'
;MKIHLIVAITAQGVIGNKKGLPWHIPEDLKQFKKITSGNTILMGRRTYETIGRPLPNKENLVLDAEKKPIAGATVCGSIDEALTWAEKQGKELYVIGGASVYAQMLPMVEVMHISHVKKDYPGDVYFPEYDKSKWQEIKREEYDEFTAITYRRNSKLSPKYPLGTKRKNFIASLKSESLKSSLKGIPSGETNQ
;
A
#
# COMPACT_ATOMS: atom_id res chain seq x y z
N MET A 1 1.11 -13.87 9.88
CA MET A 1 1.35 -12.46 9.54
C MET A 1 0.09 -11.88 8.92
N LYS A 2 -0.37 -10.72 9.41
CA LYS A 2 -1.40 -9.93 8.70
C LYS A 2 -0.74 -8.89 7.80
N ILE A 3 -1.42 -8.57 6.69
CA ILE A 3 -0.96 -7.54 5.75
C ILE A 3 -1.84 -6.31 5.90
N HIS A 4 -1.20 -5.23 6.31
CA HIS A 4 -1.78 -3.90 6.47
C HIS A 4 -1.30 -2.98 5.36
N LEU A 5 -2.12 -1.99 5.04
CA LEU A 5 -1.73 -0.84 4.23
C LEU A 5 -2.00 0.41 5.06
N ILE A 6 -1.10 1.38 5.02
CA ILE A 6 -1.29 2.67 5.67
C ILE A 6 -0.96 3.80 4.70
N VAL A 7 -1.88 4.75 4.52
CA VAL A 7 -1.75 5.82 3.53
C VAL A 7 -2.47 7.09 3.99
N ALA A 8 -1.89 8.25 3.72
CA ALA A 8 -2.58 9.53 3.73
C ALA A 8 -2.93 9.92 2.29
N ILE A 9 -4.19 10.30 2.06
CA ILE A 9 -4.76 10.49 0.71
C ILE A 9 -5.70 11.70 0.70
N THR A 10 -5.65 12.53 -0.33
CA THR A 10 -6.63 13.61 -0.54
C THR A 10 -7.95 13.08 -1.11
N ALA A 11 -8.98 13.92 -1.18
CA ALA A 11 -10.26 13.55 -1.81
C ALA A 11 -10.11 13.13 -3.28
N GLN A 12 -9.14 13.70 -4.01
CA GLN A 12 -8.82 13.39 -5.41
C GLN A 12 -7.82 12.23 -5.56
N GLY A 13 -7.47 11.57 -4.46
CA GLY A 13 -6.61 10.40 -4.49
C GLY A 13 -5.11 10.68 -4.49
N VAL A 14 -4.69 11.94 -4.30
CA VAL A 14 -3.26 12.30 -4.26
C VAL A 14 -2.62 11.72 -3.01
N ILE A 15 -1.46 11.09 -3.17
CA ILE A 15 -0.65 10.52 -2.08
C ILE A 15 0.79 11.05 -2.07
N GLY A 16 1.11 12.00 -2.94
CA GLY A 16 2.45 12.55 -3.05
C GLY A 16 2.72 13.25 -4.36
N ASN A 17 3.93 13.80 -4.44
CA ASN A 17 4.56 14.24 -5.67
C ASN A 17 6.02 13.76 -5.76
N LYS A 18 6.76 14.17 -6.80
CA LYS A 18 8.21 13.88 -6.95
C LYS A 18 9.08 14.22 -5.73
N LYS A 19 8.67 15.16 -4.87
CA LYS A 19 9.40 15.59 -3.67
C LYS A 19 8.89 14.90 -2.38
N GLY A 20 7.86 14.07 -2.47
CA GLY A 20 7.22 13.40 -1.33
C GLY A 20 5.82 13.92 -1.04
N LEU A 21 5.42 13.89 0.23
CA LEU A 21 4.12 14.40 0.65
C LEU A 21 4.07 15.92 0.46
N PRO A 22 3.06 16.48 -0.23
CA PRO A 22 2.92 17.93 -0.40
C PRO A 22 2.38 18.65 0.84
N TRP A 23 2.17 17.92 1.93
CA TRP A 23 1.69 18.42 3.22
C TRP A 23 2.57 17.95 4.37
N HIS A 24 2.41 18.62 5.50
CA HIS A 24 3.01 18.23 6.77
C HIS A 24 1.94 18.27 7.85
N ILE A 25 1.42 17.09 8.22
CA ILE A 25 0.37 16.93 9.23
C ILE A 25 0.96 16.12 10.39
N PRO A 26 1.40 16.76 11.49
CA PRO A 26 2.09 16.09 12.58
C PRO A 26 1.27 14.96 13.23
N GLU A 27 -0.05 15.12 13.31
CA GLU A 27 -0.99 14.17 13.89
C GLU A 27 -1.07 12.88 13.06
N ASP A 28 -1.02 12.99 11.72
CA ASP A 28 -0.93 11.84 10.81
C ASP A 28 0.42 11.12 10.97
N LEU A 29 1.52 11.86 11.10
CA LEU A 29 2.84 11.27 11.36
C LEU A 29 2.91 10.55 12.72
N LYS A 30 2.24 11.08 13.75
CA LYS A 30 2.10 10.42 15.06
C LYS A 30 1.29 9.13 14.94
N GLN A 31 0.16 9.15 14.23
CA GLN A 31 -0.66 7.98 13.90
C GLN A 31 0.17 6.91 13.17
N PHE A 32 0.85 7.29 12.08
CA PHE A 32 1.73 6.41 11.32
C PHE A 32 2.78 5.76 12.21
N LYS A 33 3.48 6.55 13.04
CA LYS A 33 4.49 6.02 13.97
C LYS A 33 3.88 5.04 14.97
N LYS A 34 2.74 5.38 15.57
CA LYS A 34 2.04 4.54 16.55
C LYS A 34 1.64 3.18 15.95
N ILE A 35 1.10 3.18 14.74
CA ILE A 35 0.59 1.98 14.07
C ILE A 35 1.73 1.08 13.60
N THR A 36 2.80 1.66 13.06
CA THR A 36 3.85 0.89 12.37
C THR A 36 5.05 0.51 13.25
N SER A 37 5.22 1.14 14.42
CA SER A 37 6.37 0.88 15.29
C SER A 37 6.45 -0.58 15.75
N GLY A 38 7.66 -1.14 15.76
CA GLY A 38 7.94 -2.53 16.12
C GLY A 38 7.70 -3.55 15.00
N ASN A 39 7.02 -3.14 13.91
CA ASN A 39 6.62 -3.99 12.82
C ASN A 39 7.51 -3.85 11.56
N THR A 40 7.25 -4.69 10.57
CA THR A 40 7.87 -4.60 9.24
C THR A 40 7.12 -3.59 8.39
N ILE A 41 7.85 -2.72 7.69
CA ILE A 41 7.30 -1.80 6.69
C ILE A 41 7.84 -2.14 5.31
N LEU A 42 6.95 -2.19 4.32
CA LEU A 42 7.30 -2.38 2.92
C LEU A 42 7.05 -1.09 2.15
N MET A 43 8.10 -0.62 1.47
CA MET A 43 8.02 0.52 0.57
C MET A 43 8.76 0.31 -0.73
N GLY A 44 8.49 1.12 -1.74
CA GLY A 44 9.25 1.13 -2.99
C GLY A 44 10.56 1.91 -2.85
N ARG A 45 11.54 1.62 -3.71
CA ARG A 45 12.83 2.32 -3.79
C ARG A 45 12.70 3.84 -3.76
N ARG A 46 11.88 4.42 -4.64
CA ARG A 46 11.67 5.88 -4.73
C ARG A 46 11.12 6.46 -3.43
N THR A 47 10.17 5.77 -2.79
CA THR A 47 9.60 6.21 -1.50
C THR A 47 10.66 6.24 -0.42
N TYR A 48 11.53 5.23 -0.35
CA TYR A 48 12.65 5.21 0.58
C TYR A 48 13.62 6.38 0.32
N GLU A 49 13.97 6.63 -0.94
CA GLU A 49 14.86 7.73 -1.34
C GLU A 49 14.28 9.10 -0.98
N THR A 50 12.97 9.29 -1.16
CA THR A 50 12.27 10.52 -0.75
C THR A 50 12.24 10.69 0.77
N ILE A 51 12.08 9.61 1.54
CA ILE A 51 12.18 9.62 3.00
C ILE A 51 13.62 9.92 3.45
N GLY A 52 14.61 9.44 2.69
CA GLY A 52 16.03 9.74 2.83
C GLY A 52 16.75 8.99 3.96
N ARG A 53 16.04 8.17 4.75
CA ARG A 53 16.60 7.44 5.89
C ARG A 53 15.76 6.24 6.29
N PRO A 54 16.34 5.23 6.95
CA PRO A 54 15.55 4.18 7.57
C PRO A 54 14.64 4.77 8.65
N LEU A 55 13.39 4.32 8.68
CA LEU A 55 12.46 4.75 9.70
C LEU A 55 12.75 3.99 11.01
N PRO A 56 12.97 4.70 12.13
CA PRO A 56 13.44 4.08 13.37
C PRO A 56 12.38 3.13 13.97
N ASN A 57 12.86 2.17 14.76
CA ASN A 57 12.05 1.14 15.45
C ASN A 57 11.19 0.30 14.50
N LYS A 58 11.63 0.10 13.26
CA LYS A 58 10.93 -0.67 12.23
C LYS A 58 11.91 -1.45 11.39
N GLU A 59 11.47 -2.60 10.91
CA GLU A 59 12.20 -3.34 9.87
C GLU A 59 11.86 -2.72 8.53
N ASN A 60 12.86 -2.08 7.91
CA ASN A 60 12.68 -1.36 6.66
C ASN A 60 12.90 -2.34 5.50
N LEU A 61 11.82 -2.64 4.77
CA LEU A 61 11.85 -3.48 3.57
C LEU A 61 11.60 -2.62 2.33
N VAL A 62 12.51 -2.71 1.36
CA VAL A 62 12.49 -1.91 0.13
C VAL A 62 12.32 -2.83 -1.07
N LEU A 63 11.28 -2.58 -1.86
CA LEU A 63 11.07 -3.25 -3.14
C LEU A 63 11.90 -2.55 -4.23
N ASP A 64 12.83 -3.29 -4.82
CA ASP A 64 13.67 -2.86 -5.94
C ASP A 64 14.07 -4.07 -6.79
N ALA A 65 13.59 -4.12 -8.03
CA ALA A 65 13.83 -5.24 -8.96
C ALA A 65 15.32 -5.44 -9.26
N GLU A 66 16.11 -4.37 -9.23
CA GLU A 66 17.56 -4.43 -9.48
C GLU A 66 18.34 -4.93 -8.25
N LYS A 67 17.67 -5.09 -7.10
CA LYS A 67 18.25 -5.50 -5.82
C LYS A 67 19.48 -4.68 -5.42
N LYS A 68 19.51 -3.39 -5.78
CA LYS A 68 20.63 -2.52 -5.42
C LYS A 68 20.66 -2.35 -3.90
N PRO A 69 21.78 -2.66 -3.22
CA PRO A 69 21.90 -2.48 -1.78
C PRO A 69 21.57 -1.05 -1.35
N ILE A 70 20.98 -0.91 -0.16
CA ILE A 70 20.72 0.39 0.45
C ILE A 70 20.96 0.33 1.95
N ALA A 71 21.63 1.33 2.48
CA ALA A 71 21.98 1.37 3.89
C ALA A 71 20.72 1.44 4.76
N GLY A 72 20.65 0.59 5.80
CA GLY A 72 19.58 0.61 6.79
C GLY A 72 18.28 -0.10 6.40
N ALA A 73 18.22 -0.76 5.25
CA ALA A 73 17.04 -1.52 4.83
C ALA A 73 17.40 -2.85 4.16
N THR A 74 16.48 -3.81 4.23
CA THR A 74 16.52 -5.04 3.45
C THR A 74 15.88 -4.80 2.09
N VAL A 75 16.55 -5.22 1.02
CA VAL A 75 16.05 -5.05 -0.35
C VAL A 75 15.50 -6.36 -0.88
N CYS A 76 14.28 -6.31 -1.43
CA CYS A 76 13.63 -7.45 -2.08
C CYS A 76 13.38 -7.12 -3.56
N GLY A 77 13.66 -8.08 -4.45
CA GLY A 77 13.45 -7.93 -5.89
C GLY A 77 12.02 -8.18 -6.35
N SER A 78 11.16 -8.69 -5.47
CA SER A 78 9.77 -9.00 -5.79
C SER A 78 8.87 -8.98 -4.56
N ILE A 79 7.56 -8.89 -4.80
CA ILE A 79 6.53 -9.04 -3.76
C ILE A 79 6.63 -10.39 -3.04
N ASP A 80 6.90 -11.48 -3.77
CA ASP A 80 7.00 -12.81 -3.17
C ASP A 80 8.19 -12.91 -2.22
N GLU A 81 9.33 -12.33 -2.61
CA GLU A 81 10.50 -12.24 -1.75
C GLU A 81 10.22 -11.41 -0.49
N ALA A 82 9.55 -10.27 -0.65
CA ALA A 82 9.17 -9.40 0.46
C ALA A 82 8.23 -10.10 1.45
N LEU A 83 7.23 -10.82 0.94
CA LEU A 83 6.28 -11.57 1.76
C LEU A 83 6.93 -12.76 2.46
N THR A 84 7.80 -13.51 1.75
CA THR A 84 8.58 -14.60 2.34
C THR A 84 9.48 -14.10 3.45
N TRP A 85 10.11 -12.94 3.25
CA TRP A 85 10.96 -12.33 4.27
C TRP A 85 10.16 -11.91 5.50
N ALA A 86 9.03 -11.21 5.31
CA ALA A 86 8.19 -10.72 6.39
C ALA A 86 7.56 -11.85 7.21
N GLU A 87 7.16 -12.95 6.57
CA GLU A 87 6.66 -14.14 7.26
C GLU A 87 7.69 -14.76 8.21
N LYS A 88 8.96 -14.79 7.81
CA LYS A 88 10.05 -15.31 8.65
C LYS A 88 10.28 -14.47 9.90
N GLN A 89 9.98 -13.17 9.87
CA GLN A 89 10.11 -12.30 11.04
C GLN A 89 8.98 -12.48 12.06
N GLY A 90 7.84 -13.06 11.63
CA GLY A 90 6.68 -13.27 12.50
C GLY A 90 5.92 -12.00 12.92
N LYS A 91 6.29 -10.84 12.38
CA LYS A 91 5.65 -9.54 12.63
C LYS A 91 4.51 -9.25 11.66
N GLU A 92 3.73 -8.21 11.92
CA GLU A 92 2.79 -7.69 10.93
C GLU A 92 3.52 -6.88 9.84
N LEU A 93 2.99 -6.91 8.62
CA LEU A 93 3.54 -6.20 7.48
C LEU A 93 2.70 -4.97 7.16
N TYR A 94 3.30 -3.79 7.15
CA TYR A 94 2.66 -2.53 6.79
C TYR A 94 3.18 -2.03 5.45
N VAL A 95 2.32 -1.98 4.44
CA VAL A 95 2.63 -1.40 3.13
C VAL A 95 2.44 0.11 3.23
N ILE A 96 3.51 0.85 2.97
CA ILE A 96 3.55 2.32 3.12
C ILE A 96 3.75 3.05 1.78
N GLY A 97 3.65 2.32 0.67
CA GLY A 97 3.64 2.86 -0.68
C GLY A 97 4.99 2.80 -1.41
N GLY A 98 5.21 3.55 -2.47
CA GLY A 98 4.25 4.43 -3.17
C GLY A 98 3.28 3.68 -4.08
N ALA A 99 2.71 4.41 -5.05
CA ALA A 99 1.62 3.93 -5.93
C ALA A 99 1.82 2.51 -6.49
N SER A 100 2.99 2.20 -7.05
CA SER A 100 3.28 0.87 -7.62
C SER A 100 3.26 -0.25 -6.57
N VAL A 101 3.79 0.00 -5.37
CA VAL A 101 3.77 -0.99 -4.28
C VAL A 101 2.35 -1.15 -3.74
N TYR A 102 1.62 -0.05 -3.58
CA TYR A 102 0.19 -0.12 -3.23
C TYR A 102 -0.57 -0.96 -4.25
N ALA A 103 -0.44 -0.69 -5.55
CA ALA A 103 -1.17 -1.40 -6.60
C ALA A 103 -0.89 -2.92 -6.57
N GLN A 104 0.38 -3.31 -6.40
CA GLN A 104 0.78 -4.72 -6.34
C GLN A 104 0.32 -5.40 -5.05
N MET A 105 0.34 -4.69 -3.93
CA MET A 105 0.03 -5.25 -2.61
C MET A 105 -1.46 -5.28 -2.30
N LEU A 106 -2.22 -4.32 -2.84
CA LEU A 106 -3.61 -4.07 -2.50
C LEU A 106 -4.47 -5.34 -2.55
N PRO A 107 -4.38 -6.26 -3.54
CA PRO A 107 -5.19 -7.48 -3.54
C PRO A 107 -5.00 -8.40 -2.33
N MET A 108 -3.88 -8.28 -1.62
CA MET A 108 -3.48 -9.15 -0.50
C MET A 108 -3.68 -8.48 0.87
N VAL A 109 -3.93 -7.17 0.90
CA VAL A 109 -4.11 -6.40 2.15
C VAL A 109 -5.40 -6.81 2.83
N GLU A 110 -5.34 -7.08 4.14
CA GLU A 110 -6.50 -7.42 4.98
C GLU A 110 -7.08 -6.19 5.68
N VAL A 111 -6.25 -5.19 6.01
CA VAL A 111 -6.64 -3.97 6.73
C VAL A 111 -6.00 -2.75 6.08
N MET A 112 -6.78 -1.72 5.78
CA MET A 112 -6.28 -0.41 5.36
C MET A 112 -6.47 0.60 6.48
N HIS A 113 -5.43 1.35 6.80
CA HIS A 113 -5.46 2.54 7.65
C HIS A 113 -5.34 3.75 6.73
N ILE A 114 -6.41 4.49 6.53
CA ILE A 114 -6.45 5.61 5.59
C ILE A 114 -6.68 6.91 6.35
N SER A 115 -5.74 7.83 6.23
CA SER A 115 -5.91 9.22 6.63
C SER A 115 -6.46 10.00 5.43
N HIS A 116 -7.76 10.31 5.45
CA HIS A 116 -8.42 11.14 4.42
C HIS A 116 -8.13 12.61 4.71
N VAL A 117 -7.13 13.17 4.02
CA VAL A 117 -6.70 14.56 4.15
C VAL A 117 -7.81 15.47 3.60
N LYS A 118 -8.26 16.42 4.42
CA LYS A 118 -9.41 17.28 4.10
C LYS A 118 -9.09 18.37 3.10
N LYS A 119 -7.85 18.86 3.12
CA LYS A 119 -7.36 19.88 2.18
C LYS A 119 -6.87 19.23 0.90
N ASP A 120 -7.14 19.89 -0.21
CA ASP A 120 -6.60 19.50 -1.51
C ASP A 120 -5.17 20.00 -1.68
N TYR A 121 -4.33 19.14 -2.26
CA TYR A 121 -2.93 19.45 -2.57
C TYR A 121 -2.60 19.00 -4.00
N PRO A 122 -1.81 19.77 -4.75
CA PRO A 122 -1.34 19.32 -6.05
C PRO A 122 -0.38 18.14 -5.90
N GLY A 123 -0.53 17.14 -6.77
CA GLY A 123 0.36 15.98 -6.80
C GLY A 123 0.33 15.22 -8.12
N ASP A 124 1.36 14.41 -8.33
CA ASP A 124 1.53 13.58 -9.52
C ASP A 124 1.58 12.08 -9.19
N VAL A 125 1.41 11.71 -7.91
CA VAL A 125 1.32 10.33 -7.45
C VAL A 125 -0.04 10.10 -6.81
N TYR A 126 -0.78 9.15 -7.36
CA TYR A 126 -2.14 8.82 -6.94
C TYR A 126 -2.22 7.42 -6.33
N PHE A 127 -3.13 7.25 -5.38
CA PHE A 127 -3.47 5.94 -4.86
C PHE A 127 -4.12 5.10 -5.96
N PRO A 128 -3.82 3.78 -6.08
CA PRO A 128 -4.49 2.93 -7.05
C PRO A 128 -6.00 2.87 -6.80
N GLU A 129 -6.78 2.78 -7.87
CA GLU A 129 -8.21 2.51 -7.76
C GLU A 129 -8.46 1.15 -7.09
N TYR A 130 -9.53 1.07 -6.31
CA TYR A 130 -9.92 -0.15 -5.63
C TYR A 130 -11.43 -0.23 -5.45
N ASP A 131 -11.94 -1.46 -5.50
CA ASP A 131 -13.35 -1.74 -5.26
C ASP A 131 -13.69 -1.53 -3.78
N LYS A 132 -14.30 -0.39 -3.48
CA LYS A 132 -14.72 0.00 -2.13
C LYS A 132 -15.73 -0.98 -1.53
N SER A 133 -16.51 -1.72 -2.33
CA SER A 133 -17.49 -2.70 -1.84
C SER A 133 -16.84 -3.89 -1.12
N LYS A 134 -15.54 -4.13 -1.36
CA LYS A 134 -14.75 -5.16 -0.67
C LYS A 134 -14.32 -4.76 0.73
N TRP A 135 -14.60 -3.53 1.16
CA TRP A 135 -14.08 -2.96 2.40
C TRP A 135 -15.19 -2.51 3.34
N GLN A 136 -15.05 -2.87 4.61
CA GLN A 136 -15.92 -2.44 5.69
C GLN A 136 -15.17 -1.48 6.58
N GLU A 137 -15.73 -0.30 6.83
CA GLU A 137 -15.25 0.60 7.88
C GLU A 137 -15.42 -0.06 9.25
N ILE A 138 -14.35 -0.15 10.03
CA ILE A 138 -14.35 -0.74 11.38
C ILE A 138 -13.91 0.23 12.47
N LYS A 139 -13.33 1.38 12.10
CA LYS A 139 -12.94 2.45 13.02
C LYS A 139 -12.89 3.79 12.27
N ARG A 140 -13.31 4.86 12.95
CA ARG A 140 -13.19 6.25 12.49
C ARG A 140 -12.76 7.15 13.63
N GLU A 141 -11.80 8.02 13.36
CA GLU A 141 -11.32 9.07 14.28
C GLU A 141 -11.21 10.38 13.51
N GLU A 142 -11.82 11.44 14.03
CA GLU A 142 -11.77 12.78 13.42
C GLU A 142 -10.59 13.58 13.98
N TYR A 143 -9.86 14.25 13.08
CA TYR A 143 -8.81 15.23 13.38
C TYR A 143 -9.09 16.53 12.65
N ASP A 144 -8.38 17.61 12.95
CA ASP A 144 -8.61 18.90 12.30
C ASP A 144 -8.34 18.83 10.79
N GLU A 145 -7.18 18.29 10.38
CA GLU A 145 -6.72 18.30 8.98
C GLU A 145 -7.06 17.02 8.18
N PHE A 146 -7.50 15.95 8.84
CA PHE A 146 -7.81 14.68 8.20
C PHE A 146 -8.84 13.86 9.01
N THR A 147 -9.39 12.82 8.39
CA THR A 147 -10.19 11.80 9.08
C THR A 147 -9.47 10.46 8.96
N ALA A 148 -9.13 9.83 10.08
CA ALA A 148 -8.51 8.51 10.09
C ALA A 148 -9.59 7.43 10.06
N ILE A 149 -9.55 6.56 9.06
CA ILE A 149 -10.51 5.46 8.89
C ILE A 149 -9.76 4.15 8.73
N THR A 150 -10.09 3.17 9.57
CA THR A 150 -9.61 1.79 9.42
C THR A 150 -10.67 0.97 8.70
N TYR A 151 -10.29 0.39 7.56
CA TYR A 151 -11.10 -0.54 6.80
C TYR A 151 -10.59 -1.96 6.96
N ARG A 152 -11.50 -2.92 7.07
CA ARG A 152 -11.19 -4.34 7.00
C ARG A 152 -11.80 -4.92 5.74
N ARG A 153 -11.02 -5.74 5.03
CA ARG A 153 -11.51 -6.44 3.84
C ARG A 153 -12.59 -7.44 4.22
N ASN A 154 -13.66 -7.51 3.45
CA ASN A 154 -14.68 -8.53 3.58
C ASN A 154 -14.12 -9.89 3.09
N SER A 155 -13.83 -10.78 4.04
CA SER A 155 -13.21 -12.09 3.78
C SER A 155 -14.07 -13.03 2.94
N LYS A 156 -15.39 -12.80 2.83
CA LYS A 156 -16.27 -13.58 1.94
C LYS A 156 -16.11 -13.19 0.48
N LEU A 157 -15.63 -11.97 0.21
CA LEU A 157 -15.52 -11.39 -1.13
C LEU A 157 -14.08 -11.43 -1.67
N SER A 158 -13.12 -11.98 -0.92
CA SER A 158 -11.72 -12.02 -1.33
C SER A 158 -10.99 -13.16 -0.60
N PRO A 159 -10.42 -14.12 -1.33
CA PRO A 159 -9.67 -15.20 -0.71
C PRO A 159 -8.46 -14.65 0.05
N LYS A 160 -8.14 -15.27 1.19
CA LYS A 160 -6.91 -14.99 1.94
C LYS A 160 -5.70 -15.31 1.07
N TYR A 161 -4.68 -14.45 1.13
CA TYR A 161 -3.39 -14.74 0.51
C TYR A 161 -2.84 -16.06 1.07
N PRO A 162 -2.63 -17.09 0.24
CA PRO A 162 -2.14 -18.36 0.73
C PRO A 162 -0.67 -18.26 1.11
N LEU A 163 -0.35 -18.74 2.31
CA LEU A 163 1.02 -18.85 2.81
C LEU A 163 1.71 -20.08 2.18
N GLY A 164 3.04 -20.03 2.04
CA GLY A 164 3.85 -21.18 1.61
C GLY A 164 3.66 -21.60 0.13
N THR A 165 3.71 -22.90 -0.15
CA THR A 165 3.77 -23.48 -1.51
C THR A 165 2.55 -23.18 -2.39
N LYS A 166 1.41 -22.81 -1.80
CA LYS A 166 0.18 -22.45 -2.53
C LYS A 166 0.22 -21.03 -3.13
N ARG A 167 1.29 -20.26 -2.87
CA ARG A 167 1.39 -18.85 -3.23
C ARG A 167 1.58 -18.57 -4.72
N LYS A 168 2.43 -19.35 -5.42
CA LYS A 168 2.74 -19.10 -6.85
C LYS A 168 1.47 -19.09 -7.73
N ASN A 169 0.57 -20.03 -7.49
CA ASN A 169 -0.69 -20.14 -8.24
C ASN A 169 -1.65 -18.98 -7.93
N PHE A 170 -1.64 -18.48 -6.69
CA PHE A 170 -2.47 -17.33 -6.28
C PHE A 170 -1.95 -16.01 -6.86
N ILE A 171 -0.63 -15.78 -6.85
CA ILE A 171 -0.06 -14.59 -7.50
C ILE A 171 -0.38 -14.61 -9.00
N ALA A 172 -0.27 -15.77 -9.65
CA ALA A 172 -0.62 -15.92 -11.07
C ALA A 172 -2.10 -15.61 -11.33
N SER A 173 -3.01 -16.08 -10.47
CA SER A 173 -4.44 -15.78 -10.61
C SER A 173 -4.74 -14.29 -10.43
N LEU A 174 -4.12 -13.62 -9.44
CA LEU A 174 -4.28 -12.18 -9.22
C LEU A 174 -3.80 -11.34 -10.40
N LYS A 175 -2.66 -11.69 -11.01
CA LYS A 175 -2.17 -11.01 -12.23
C LYS A 175 -3.17 -11.15 -13.37
N SER A 176 -3.78 -12.33 -13.52
CA SER A 176 -4.79 -12.58 -14.55
C SER A 176 -6.09 -11.80 -14.32
N GLU A 177 -6.54 -11.64 -13.07
CA GLU A 177 -7.74 -10.85 -12.73
C GLU A 177 -7.50 -9.34 -12.92
N SER A 178 -6.33 -8.85 -12.50
CA SER A 178 -5.92 -7.45 -12.72
C SER A 178 -5.89 -7.13 -14.22
N LEU A 179 -5.30 -8.00 -15.04
CA LEU A 179 -5.28 -7.83 -16.50
C LEU A 179 -6.70 -7.79 -17.11
N LYS A 180 -7.60 -8.66 -16.63
CA LYS A 180 -9.00 -8.70 -17.07
C LYS A 180 -9.79 -7.45 -16.64
N SER A 181 -9.49 -6.90 -15.47
CA SER A 181 -10.11 -5.65 -14.99
C SER A 181 -9.67 -4.46 -15.83
N SER A 182 -8.40 -4.36 -16.19
CA SER A 182 -7.87 -3.29 -17.04
C SER A 182 -8.43 -3.32 -18.47
N LEU A 183 -8.74 -4.51 -19.00
CA LEU A 183 -9.35 -4.66 -20.33
C LEU A 183 -10.84 -4.28 -20.38
N LYS A 184 -11.56 -4.37 -19.25
CA LYS A 184 -12.98 -3.98 -19.17
C LYS A 184 -13.20 -2.46 -19.07
N GLY A 185 -12.15 -1.68 -18.88
CA GLY A 185 -12.20 -0.21 -18.79
C GLY A 185 -11.96 0.52 -20.12
N ILE A 186 -11.77 -0.19 -21.24
CA ILE A 186 -11.64 0.42 -22.56
C ILE A 186 -13.06 0.50 -23.16
N PRO A 187 -13.65 1.69 -23.36
CA PRO A 187 -14.89 1.79 -24.12
C PRO A 187 -14.60 1.26 -25.52
N SER A 188 -15.39 0.30 -25.99
CA SER A 188 -15.44 -0.05 -27.39
C SER A 188 -15.82 1.20 -28.16
N GLY A 189 -14.83 1.87 -28.75
CA GLY A 189 -15.06 2.99 -29.64
C GLY A 189 -15.90 2.49 -30.80
N GLU A 190 -17.16 2.89 -30.83
CA GLU A 190 -18.03 2.79 -31.99
C GLU A 190 -17.38 3.60 -33.12
N THR A 191 -16.77 2.90 -34.07
CA THR A 191 -16.57 3.44 -35.41
C THR A 191 -17.93 3.55 -36.06
N ASN A 192 -18.55 4.72 -35.98
CA ASN A 192 -19.65 5.07 -36.86
C ASN A 192 -19.11 5.54 -38.21
N GLN A 193 -19.82 5.06 -39.23
CA GLN A 193 -19.61 5.22 -40.67
C GLN A 193 -19.57 6.68 -41.13
#